data_AF-A0A7W1Z1P6-F1
#
_entry.id   AF-A0A7W1Z1P6-F1
#
_cell.length_a   1.000
_cell.length_b   1.000
_cell.length_c   1.000
_cell.angle_alpha   90.00
_cell.angle_beta   90.00
_cell.angle_gamma   90.00
#
_symmetry.space_group_name_H-M   'P 1'
#
loop_
_entity.id
_entity.type
_entity.pdbx_description
1 polymer ?
#
loop_
_entity_poly.entity_id
_entity_poly.type
_entity_poly.pdbx_seq_one_letter_code
_entity_poly.pdbx_strand_id
1 'polypeptide(L)'
;MRKFSKVFSLIGLVLMVGFGFVSASFAEMAKWKLDHDHSRVGFQVAHMVVSKTNGKFTEYSGIVEMDADEKEFKTIEAVIQTTSVTTDHQKRDEHLRSPDFFDVEKFPTMTYTMKSYKKTGDDYTAVGELTLLGVTKEITLVGTFNGVAQDPWGNTRAGFTAAGTVNRKDFGMK
;
A
#
# COMPACT_ATOMS: atom_id res chain seq x y z
N MET A 1 -70.31 37.71 -43.43
CA MET A 1 -70.59 38.25 -42.07
C MET A 1 -69.52 37.74 -41.13
N ARG A 2 -68.80 38.66 -40.47
CA ARG A 2 -67.68 38.42 -39.56
C ARG A 2 -68.19 37.90 -38.21
N LYS A 3 -67.52 36.90 -37.62
CA LYS A 3 -67.31 36.80 -36.17
C LYS A 3 -65.93 36.24 -35.85
N PHE A 4 -65.08 37.15 -35.38
CA PHE A 4 -63.87 36.90 -34.59
C PHE A 4 -64.25 36.32 -33.22
N SER A 5 -63.44 35.43 -32.66
CA SER A 5 -63.10 35.50 -31.22
C SER A 5 -61.83 34.73 -30.85
N LYS A 6 -60.81 35.53 -30.53
CA LYS A 6 -59.97 35.46 -29.31
C LYS A 6 -59.08 34.23 -29.09
N VAL A 7 -57.80 34.48 -29.40
CA VAL A 7 -56.60 33.99 -28.71
C VAL A 7 -56.77 34.04 -27.19
N PHE A 8 -56.39 32.96 -26.50
CA PHE A 8 -55.85 33.02 -25.14
C PHE A 8 -54.56 32.19 -25.10
N SER A 9 -53.48 32.91 -24.85
CA SER A 9 -52.18 32.39 -24.44
C SER A 9 -52.32 31.78 -23.04
N LEU A 10 -51.78 30.58 -22.84
CA LEU A 10 -51.26 30.17 -21.55
C LEU A 10 -49.98 29.37 -21.81
N ILE A 11 -48.86 30.10 -21.77
CA ILE A 11 -47.53 29.52 -21.63
C ILE A 11 -47.51 28.86 -20.25
N GLY A 12 -47.76 27.56 -20.22
CA GLY A 12 -47.53 26.73 -19.04
C GLY A 12 -46.04 26.55 -18.85
N LEU A 13 -45.46 27.28 -17.89
CA LEU A 13 -44.13 27.05 -17.37
C LEU A 13 -44.09 25.64 -16.74
N VAL A 14 -43.60 24.65 -17.49
CA VAL A 14 -43.24 23.35 -16.93
C VAL A 14 -41.94 23.57 -16.16
N LEU A 15 -42.06 23.71 -14.84
CA LEU A 15 -40.93 23.62 -13.93
C LEU A 15 -40.50 22.16 -13.91
N MET A 16 -39.61 21.78 -14.83
CA MET A 16 -38.85 20.53 -14.72
C MET A 16 -37.96 20.68 -13.48
N VAL A 17 -38.43 20.15 -12.35
CA VAL A 17 -37.53 19.82 -11.23
C VAL A 17 -36.66 18.68 -11.76
N GLY A 18 -35.53 19.04 -12.34
CA GLY A 18 -34.47 18.09 -12.65
C GLY A 18 -34.00 17.51 -11.33
N PHE A 19 -34.56 16.36 -10.94
CA PHE A 19 -33.93 15.48 -9.97
C PHE A 19 -32.65 14.99 -10.65
N GLY A 20 -31.56 15.74 -10.46
CA GLY A 20 -30.24 15.26 -10.80
C GLY A 20 -30.04 13.97 -10.02
N PHE A 21 -30.05 12.84 -10.73
CA PHE A 21 -29.45 11.63 -10.21
C PHE A 21 -27.97 11.95 -10.03
N VAL A 22 -27.61 12.41 -8.83
CA VAL A 22 -26.24 12.33 -8.37
C VAL A 22 -26.00 10.83 -8.25
N SER A 23 -25.34 10.25 -9.26
CA SER A 23 -24.75 8.94 -9.11
C SER A 23 -23.72 9.10 -8.00
N ALA A 24 -24.08 8.68 -6.79
CA ALA A 24 -23.08 8.38 -5.78
C ALA A 24 -22.25 7.27 -6.40
N SER A 25 -21.05 7.61 -6.89
CA SER A 25 -20.04 6.60 -7.17
C SER A 25 -19.80 5.91 -5.85
N PHE A 26 -20.29 4.68 -5.72
CA PHE A 26 -19.83 3.82 -4.64
C PHE A 26 -18.41 3.44 -5.02
N ALA A 27 -17.47 4.22 -4.47
CA ALA A 27 -16.08 3.85 -4.26
C ALA A 27 -15.92 2.33 -4.12
N GLU A 28 -15.33 1.68 -5.13
CA GLU A 28 -15.07 0.25 -5.07
C GLU A 28 -13.72 0.03 -4.39
N MET A 29 -13.76 -0.50 -3.17
CA MET A 29 -12.56 -0.97 -2.47
C MET A 29 -11.89 -2.08 -3.28
N ALA A 30 -10.82 -1.72 -4.00
CA ALA A 30 -10.09 -2.65 -4.84
C ALA A 30 -9.01 -3.38 -4.04
N LYS A 31 -8.84 -4.67 -4.34
CA LYS A 31 -7.78 -5.51 -3.76
C LYS A 31 -6.62 -5.67 -4.74
N TRP A 32 -5.51 -5.02 -4.44
CA TRP A 32 -4.28 -5.05 -5.21
C TRP A 32 -3.36 -6.13 -4.64
N LYS A 33 -3.04 -7.14 -5.45
CA LYS A 33 -2.00 -8.11 -5.11
C LYS A 33 -0.64 -7.56 -5.52
N LEU A 34 0.35 -7.79 -4.68
CA LEU A 34 1.73 -7.43 -4.97
C LEU A 34 2.19 -8.13 -6.26
N ASP A 35 2.80 -7.35 -7.15
CA ASP A 35 3.51 -7.83 -8.32
C ASP A 35 4.99 -8.00 -7.97
N HIS A 36 5.49 -9.23 -8.06
CA HIS A 36 6.85 -9.56 -7.64
C HIS A 36 7.91 -8.85 -8.49
N ASP A 37 7.70 -8.75 -9.81
CA ASP A 37 8.68 -8.22 -10.76
C ASP A 37 8.86 -6.70 -10.65
N HIS A 38 7.85 -6.00 -10.13
CA HIS A 38 7.83 -4.53 -10.02
C HIS A 38 7.82 -4.03 -8.57
N SER A 39 8.09 -4.92 -7.61
CA SER A 39 8.14 -4.58 -6.19
C SER A 39 9.54 -4.81 -5.63
N ARG A 40 9.84 -4.18 -4.49
CA ARG A 40 11.08 -4.44 -3.75
C ARG A 40 10.86 -4.26 -2.26
N VAL A 41 11.26 -5.26 -1.47
CA VAL A 41 11.42 -5.12 -0.02
C VAL A 41 12.92 -5.00 0.29
N GLY A 42 13.37 -3.76 0.50
CA GLY A 42 14.77 -3.44 0.77
C GLY A 42 15.00 -2.99 2.20
N PHE A 43 16.24 -3.14 2.67
CA PHE A 43 16.70 -2.55 3.92
C PHE A 43 18.11 -1.97 3.76
N GLN A 44 18.47 -1.08 4.68
CA GLN A 44 19.79 -0.48 4.75
C GLN A 44 20.23 -0.41 6.22
N VAL A 45 21.44 -0.90 6.51
CA VAL A 45 22.03 -0.84 7.87
C VAL A 45 23.34 -0.08 7.80
N ALA A 46 23.47 0.96 8.64
CA ALA A 46 24.73 1.69 8.78
C ALA A 46 25.73 0.87 9.60
N HIS A 47 26.97 0.78 9.13
CA HIS A 47 28.10 0.18 9.83
C HIS A 47 29.10 1.29 10.20
N MET A 48 29.20 1.56 11.50
CA MET A 48 30.06 2.59 12.10
C MET A 48 29.92 4.00 11.50
N VAL A 49 28.73 4.37 11.00
CA VAL A 49 28.44 5.68 10.36
C VAL A 49 29.18 5.93 9.03
N VAL A 50 30.22 5.16 8.70
CA VAL A 50 31.05 5.34 7.50
C VAL A 50 30.49 4.60 6.28
N SER A 51 29.89 3.42 6.46
CA SER A 51 29.40 2.60 5.34
C SER A 51 27.97 2.13 5.57
N LYS A 52 27.27 1.86 4.46
CA LYS A 52 25.90 1.35 4.50
C LYS A 52 25.85 0.02 3.77
N THR A 53 25.40 -1.03 4.47
CA THR A 53 25.10 -2.31 3.85
C THR A 53 23.65 -2.29 3.38
N ASN A 54 23.45 -2.47 2.09
CA ASN A 54 22.12 -2.64 1.51
C ASN A 54 21.79 -4.13 1.44
N GLY A 55 20.54 -4.47 1.73
CA GLY A 55 20.01 -5.79 1.48
C GLY A 55 18.59 -5.71 0.96
N LYS A 56 18.09 -6.87 0.56
CA LYS A 56 16.72 -7.08 0.11
C LYS A 56 16.29 -8.50 0.45
N PHE A 57 14.98 -8.71 0.45
CA PHE A 57 14.40 -10.03 0.40
C PHE A 57 13.97 -10.30 -1.04
N THR A 58 14.14 -11.52 -1.54
CA THR A 58 13.76 -11.88 -2.92
C THR A 58 12.45 -12.65 -2.99
N GLU A 59 11.87 -13.06 -1.86
CA GLU A 59 10.59 -13.74 -1.81
C GLU A 59 9.67 -13.07 -0.79
N TYR A 60 8.56 -12.54 -1.28
CA TYR A 60 7.56 -11.84 -0.50
C TYR A 60 6.23 -11.82 -1.25
N SER A 61 5.15 -11.65 -0.50
CA SER A 61 3.81 -11.43 -1.01
C SER A 61 3.13 -10.35 -0.18
N GLY A 62 2.08 -9.76 -0.73
CA GLY A 62 1.32 -8.75 -0.02
C GLY A 62 0.02 -8.39 -0.71
N ILE A 63 -0.85 -7.76 0.05
CA ILE A 63 -2.09 -7.19 -0.45
C ILE A 63 -2.24 -5.75 0.05
N VAL A 64 -2.81 -4.90 -0.81
CA VAL A 64 -3.33 -3.60 -0.43
C VAL A 64 -4.80 -3.59 -0.81
N GLU A 65 -5.69 -3.33 0.14
CA GLU A 65 -7.08 -3.01 -0.16
C GLU A 65 -7.24 -1.50 -0.01
N MET A 66 -7.55 -0.81 -1.10
CA MET A 66 -7.75 0.64 -1.09
C MET A 66 -8.78 1.09 -2.12
N ASP A 67 -9.38 2.25 -1.86
CA ASP A 67 -9.99 3.09 -2.88
C ASP A 67 -8.91 4.00 -3.48
N ALA A 68 -8.67 3.84 -4.79
CA ALA A 68 -7.65 4.60 -5.51
C ALA A 68 -8.06 6.05 -5.80
N ASP A 69 -9.36 6.32 -5.95
CA ASP A 69 -9.88 7.65 -6.27
C ASP A 69 -9.85 8.54 -5.02
N GLU A 70 -10.31 8.00 -3.89
CA GLU A 70 -10.32 8.68 -2.59
C GLU A 70 -9.00 8.54 -1.81
N LYS A 71 -8.10 7.68 -2.28
CA LYS A 71 -6.80 7.36 -1.68
C LYS A 71 -6.95 6.86 -0.24
N GLU A 72 -7.93 5.99 -0.03
CA GLU A 72 -8.29 5.46 1.29
C GLU A 72 -7.88 4.01 1.41
N PHE A 73 -7.05 3.72 2.41
CA PHE A 73 -6.60 2.37 2.71
C PHE A 73 -7.57 1.68 3.66
N LYS A 74 -7.84 0.40 3.40
CA LYS A 74 -8.54 -0.50 4.33
C LYS A 74 -7.58 -1.50 4.97
N THR A 75 -6.69 -2.09 4.18
CA THR A 75 -5.64 -2.97 4.73
C THR A 75 -4.36 -2.88 3.89
N ILE A 76 -3.23 -3.08 4.56
CA ILE A 76 -1.92 -3.33 3.96
C ILE A 76 -1.35 -4.51 4.72
N GLU A 77 -1.09 -5.60 4.01
CA GLU A 77 -0.51 -6.81 4.58
C GLU A 77 0.68 -7.27 3.72
N ALA A 78 1.74 -7.73 4.39
CA ALA A 78 2.89 -8.31 3.72
C ALA A 78 3.41 -9.52 4.49
N VAL A 79 3.84 -10.53 3.74
CA VAL A 79 4.57 -11.70 4.24
C VAL A 79 5.88 -11.78 3.49
N ILE A 80 6.99 -11.80 4.21
CA ILE A 80 8.34 -11.82 3.63
C ILE A 80 9.08 -13.06 4.14
N GLN A 81 9.67 -13.83 3.22
CA GLN A 81 10.46 -15.00 3.56
C GLN A 81 11.85 -14.55 4.00
N THR A 82 12.20 -14.76 5.27
CA THR A 82 13.50 -14.34 5.83
C THR A 82 14.66 -15.14 5.22
N THR A 83 14.40 -16.37 4.77
CA THR A 83 15.33 -17.22 4.01
C THR A 83 15.81 -16.55 2.72
N SER A 84 14.99 -15.69 2.12
CA SER A 84 15.28 -15.01 0.85
C SER A 84 16.16 -13.76 1.00
N VAL A 85 16.69 -13.50 2.20
CA VAL A 85 17.59 -12.38 2.44
C VAL A 85 18.82 -12.47 1.54
N THR A 86 19.15 -11.36 0.89
CA THR A 86 20.41 -11.19 0.19
C THR A 86 20.94 -9.77 0.29
N THR A 87 22.25 -9.69 0.39
CA THR A 87 23.06 -8.48 0.35
C THR A 87 24.08 -8.54 -0.79
N ASP A 88 23.83 -9.41 -1.77
CA ASP A 88 24.71 -9.74 -2.89
C ASP A 88 26.10 -10.24 -2.44
N HIS A 89 26.18 -10.84 -1.24
CA HIS A 89 27.42 -11.41 -0.68
C HIS A 89 27.13 -12.69 0.08
N GLN A 90 27.38 -13.84 -0.56
CA GLN A 90 26.96 -15.16 -0.10
C GLN A 90 27.28 -15.46 1.38
N LYS A 91 28.54 -15.28 1.81
CA LYS A 91 28.93 -15.56 3.22
C LYS A 91 28.20 -14.68 4.24
N ARG A 92 27.81 -13.47 3.84
CA ARG A 92 27.07 -12.55 4.71
C ARG A 92 25.59 -12.96 4.75
N ASP A 93 25.06 -13.39 3.62
CA ASP A 93 23.68 -13.91 3.53
C ASP A 93 23.53 -15.20 4.34
N GLU A 94 24.50 -16.10 4.29
CA GLU A 94 24.57 -17.29 5.16
C GLU A 94 24.58 -16.91 6.65
N HIS A 95 25.36 -15.90 7.03
CA HIS A 95 25.38 -15.41 8.41
C HIS A 95 24.07 -14.73 8.82
N LEU A 96 23.46 -13.92 7.94
CA LEU A 96 22.17 -13.28 8.19
C LEU A 96 21.05 -14.31 8.42
N ARG A 97 21.14 -15.49 7.81
CA ARG A 97 20.17 -16.58 8.02
C ARG A 97 20.35 -17.31 9.35
N SER A 98 21.49 -17.16 10.02
CA SER A 98 21.81 -17.89 11.25
C SER A 98 21.01 -17.40 12.47
N PRO A 99 21.06 -18.14 13.60
CA PRO A 99 20.46 -17.73 14.87
C PRO A 99 20.95 -16.42 15.46
N ASP A 100 22.06 -15.84 14.96
CA ASP A 100 22.54 -14.54 15.43
C ASP A 100 21.78 -13.36 14.78
N PHE A 101 21.04 -13.60 13.69
CA PHE A 101 20.27 -12.60 12.96
C PHE A 101 18.82 -13.01 12.75
N PHE A 102 18.45 -13.53 11.58
CA PHE A 102 17.05 -13.83 11.24
C PHE A 102 16.57 -15.20 11.75
N ASP A 103 17.47 -16.08 12.22
CA ASP A 103 17.16 -17.44 12.72
C ASP A 103 16.11 -18.14 11.84
N VAL A 104 16.41 -18.26 10.54
CA VAL A 104 15.39 -18.58 9.52
C VAL A 104 14.83 -19.99 9.64
N GLU A 105 15.54 -20.88 10.35
CA GLU A 105 15.04 -22.22 10.66
C GLU A 105 13.85 -22.17 11.62
N LYS A 106 13.83 -21.21 12.56
CA LYS A 106 12.72 -21.03 13.52
C LYS A 106 11.72 -19.98 13.08
N PHE A 107 12.17 -18.93 12.41
CA PHE A 107 11.35 -17.80 11.97
C PHE A 107 11.51 -17.59 10.45
N PRO A 108 10.98 -18.50 9.62
CA PRO A 108 11.15 -18.44 8.16
C PRO A 108 10.42 -17.26 7.52
N THR A 109 9.53 -16.59 8.27
CA THR A 109 8.69 -15.49 7.78
C THR A 109 8.73 -14.29 8.73
N MET A 110 8.71 -13.08 8.17
CA MET A 110 8.33 -11.86 8.87
C MET A 110 7.06 -11.28 8.24
N THR A 111 6.18 -10.68 9.05
CA THR A 111 4.87 -10.21 8.60
C THR A 111 4.62 -8.78 9.02
N TYR A 112 3.92 -8.02 8.18
CA TYR A 112 3.43 -6.68 8.50
C TYR A 112 1.92 -6.61 8.27
N THR A 113 1.18 -6.03 9.21
CA THR A 113 -0.26 -5.75 9.09
C THR A 113 -0.56 -4.34 9.57
N MET A 114 -1.13 -3.51 8.70
CA MET A 114 -1.57 -2.15 9.04
C MET A 114 -2.70 -2.18 10.08
N LYS A 115 -2.63 -1.28 11.06
CA LYS A 115 -3.68 -1.05 12.07
C LYS A 115 -4.42 0.26 11.84
N SER A 116 -3.68 1.30 11.50
CA SER A 116 -4.25 2.60 11.20
C SER A 116 -3.36 3.33 10.21
N TYR A 117 -3.91 4.36 9.57
CA TYR A 117 -3.14 5.24 8.72
C TYR A 117 -3.70 6.66 8.79
N LYS A 118 -2.87 7.62 8.40
CA LYS A 118 -3.26 9.00 8.18
C LYS A 118 -2.83 9.42 6.79
N LYS A 119 -3.79 9.80 5.93
CA LYS A 119 -3.51 10.37 4.59
C LYS A 119 -3.21 11.87 4.66
N THR A 120 -2.37 12.36 3.76
CA THR A 120 -2.04 13.77 3.55
C THR A 120 -1.74 13.98 2.07
N GLY A 121 -2.78 14.30 1.28
CA GLY A 121 -2.66 14.33 -0.17
C GLY A 121 -2.38 12.93 -0.73
N ASP A 122 -1.28 12.79 -1.46
CA ASP A 122 -0.78 11.49 -1.96
C ASP A 122 0.05 10.73 -0.93
N ASP A 123 0.50 11.40 0.13
CA ASP A 123 1.30 10.79 1.18
C ASP A 123 0.44 10.15 2.26
N TYR A 124 1.01 9.17 2.94
CA TYR A 124 0.38 8.52 4.08
C TYR A 124 1.39 8.11 5.15
N THR A 125 0.95 8.12 6.40
CA THR A 125 1.66 7.52 7.52
C THR A 125 0.84 6.31 7.98
N ALA A 126 1.35 5.10 7.76
CA ALA A 126 0.73 3.85 8.17
C ALA A 126 1.40 3.31 9.45
N VAL A 127 0.59 3.07 10.47
CA VAL A 127 1.01 2.42 11.71
C VAL A 127 0.51 0.98 11.67
N GLY A 128 1.42 0.03 11.84
CA GLY A 128 1.10 -1.40 11.73
C GLY A 128 1.99 -2.27 12.60
N GLU A 129 1.57 -3.51 12.79
CA GLU A 129 2.30 -4.52 13.53
C GLU A 129 3.29 -5.23 12.62
N LEU A 130 4.58 -5.15 12.96
CA LEU A 130 5.64 -5.98 12.39
C LEU A 130 5.91 -7.13 13.35
N THR A 131 5.82 -8.36 12.85
CA THR A 131 6.30 -9.56 13.54
C THR A 131 7.61 -10.01 12.92
N LEU A 132 8.67 -10.03 13.72
CA LEU A 132 10.01 -10.44 13.33
C LEU A 132 10.65 -11.20 14.51
N LEU A 133 11.28 -12.34 14.24
CA LEU A 133 11.87 -13.22 15.26
C LEU A 133 10.87 -13.63 16.37
N GLY A 134 9.60 -13.82 16.00
CA GLY A 134 8.53 -14.14 16.95
C GLY A 134 8.09 -12.99 17.85
N VAL A 135 8.69 -11.79 17.71
CA VAL A 135 8.33 -10.60 18.47
C VAL A 135 7.49 -9.68 17.59
N THR A 136 6.32 -9.28 18.09
CA THR A 136 5.45 -8.29 17.43
C THR A 136 5.64 -6.91 18.03
N LYS A 137 5.87 -5.91 17.20
CA LYS A 137 5.99 -4.49 17.58
C LYS A 137 5.24 -3.61 16.60
N GLU A 138 4.69 -2.52 17.10
CA GLU A 138 4.10 -1.49 16.25
C GLU A 138 5.23 -0.65 15.61
N ILE A 139 5.18 -0.50 14.29
CA ILE A 139 6.11 0.32 13.52
C ILE A 139 5.34 1.32 12.67
N THR A 140 6.01 2.41 12.31
CA THR A 140 5.46 3.44 11.43
C THR A 140 6.17 3.39 10.07
N LEU A 141 5.37 3.33 9.01
CA LEU A 141 5.81 3.48 7.63
C LEU A 141 5.27 4.81 7.10
N VAL A 142 6.15 5.63 6.54
CA VAL A 142 5.79 6.84 5.80
C VAL A 142 5.91 6.52 4.32
N GLY A 143 4.84 6.77 3.58
CA GLY A 143 4.74 6.37 2.18
C GLY A 143 3.97 7.35 1.31
N THR A 144 3.92 7.02 0.03
CA THR A 144 3.26 7.79 -1.02
C THR A 144 2.53 6.84 -1.95
N PHE A 145 1.29 7.18 -2.29
CA PHE A 145 0.54 6.55 -3.36
C PHE A 145 0.96 7.18 -4.69
N ASN A 146 1.60 6.40 -5.55
CA ASN A 146 2.17 6.87 -6.81
C ASN A 146 1.15 6.89 -7.97
N GLY A 147 -0.11 6.55 -7.68
CA GLY A 147 -1.21 6.55 -8.65
C GLY A 147 -1.49 5.20 -9.29
N VAL A 148 -2.42 5.23 -10.25
CA VAL A 148 -2.91 4.07 -11.00
C VAL A 148 -2.57 4.22 -12.49
N ALA A 149 -2.13 3.14 -13.12
CA ALA A 149 -1.88 3.10 -14.56
C ALA A 149 -2.28 1.73 -15.14
N GLN A 150 -2.51 1.68 -16.46
CA GLN A 150 -2.60 0.39 -17.16
C GLN A 150 -1.21 -0.07 -17.59
N ASP A 151 -0.94 -1.36 -17.41
CA ASP A 151 0.25 -2.00 -17.96
C ASP A 151 0.09 -2.31 -19.47
N PRO A 152 1.19 -2.65 -20.18
CA PRO A 152 1.13 -2.98 -21.60
C PRO A 152 0.22 -4.16 -21.98
N TRP A 153 -0.23 -4.95 -21.01
CA TRP A 153 -1.12 -6.09 -21.18
C TRP A 153 -2.58 -5.76 -20.84
N GLY A 154 -2.88 -4.50 -20.50
CA GLY A 154 -4.23 -4.00 -20.19
C GLY A 154 -4.67 -4.22 -18.75
N ASN A 155 -3.79 -4.64 -17.84
CA ASN A 155 -4.14 -4.75 -16.43
C ASN A 155 -3.97 -3.40 -15.72
N THR A 156 -4.91 -3.07 -14.84
CA THR A 156 -4.79 -1.91 -13.95
C THR A 156 -3.79 -2.20 -12.83
N ARG A 157 -2.87 -1.27 -12.58
CA ARG A 157 -1.82 -1.35 -11.56
C ARG A 157 -1.84 -0.12 -10.67
N ALA A 158 -1.56 -0.30 -9.39
CA ALA A 158 -1.41 0.76 -8.40
C ALA A 158 0.01 0.77 -7.85
N GLY A 159 0.64 1.94 -7.78
CA GLY A 159 2.02 2.11 -7.32
C GLY A 159 2.10 2.66 -5.89
N PHE A 160 3.03 2.13 -5.09
CA PHE A 160 3.23 2.55 -3.70
C PHE A 160 4.71 2.63 -3.35
N THR A 161 5.06 3.59 -2.50
CA THR A 161 6.38 3.66 -1.85
C THR A 161 6.16 3.78 -0.35
N ALA A 162 6.97 3.10 0.46
CA ALA A 162 6.94 3.27 1.91
C ALA A 162 8.32 3.03 2.53
N ALA A 163 8.64 3.78 3.57
CA ALA A 163 9.88 3.64 4.33
C ALA A 163 9.60 3.80 5.83
N GLY A 164 10.36 3.07 6.64
CA GLY A 164 10.33 3.18 8.09
C GLY A 164 11.67 2.78 8.69
N THR A 165 11.89 3.19 9.94
CA THR A 165 13.07 2.81 10.71
C THR A 165 12.65 1.91 11.85
N VAL A 166 13.34 0.78 11.99
CA VAL A 166 13.13 -0.16 13.09
C VAL A 166 14.42 -0.34 13.87
N ASN A 167 14.33 -0.49 15.17
CA ASN A 167 15.46 -0.88 16.00
C ASN A 167 15.50 -2.41 16.09
N ARG A 168 16.51 -3.03 15.47
CA ARG A 168 16.66 -4.48 15.44
C ARG A 168 16.68 -5.13 16.84
N LYS A 169 17.16 -4.40 17.86
CA LYS A 169 17.22 -4.88 19.24
C LYS A 169 15.83 -5.08 19.86
N ASP A 170 14.82 -4.35 19.39
CA ASP A 170 13.45 -4.48 19.89
C ASP A 170 12.83 -5.85 19.53
N PHE A 171 13.44 -6.54 18.56
CA PHE A 171 13.08 -7.87 18.09
C PHE A 171 14.08 -8.95 18.56
N GLY A 172 15.03 -8.61 19.43
CA GLY A 172 16.05 -9.56 19.92
C GLY A 172 17.21 -9.83 18.96
N MET A 173 17.30 -9.10 17.84
CA MET A 173 18.40 -9.22 16.89
C MET A 173 19.63 -8.44 17.39
N LYS A 174 20.79 -9.11 17.48
CA LYS A 174 22.04 -8.54 18.00
C LYS A 174 22.61 -7.46 17.10
#